data_AF-A0A662G7M2-F1
#
_entry.id   AF-A0A662G7M2-F1
#
_cell.length_a   1.000
_cell.length_b   1.000
_cell.length_c   1.000
_cell.angle_alpha   90.00
_cell.angle_beta   90.00
_cell.angle_gamma   90.00
#
_symmetry.space_group_name_H-M   'P 1'
#
loop_
_entity.id
_entity.type
_entity.pdbx_description
1 polymer ?
#
loop_
_entity_poly.entity_id
_entity_poly.type
_entity_poly.pdbx_seq_one_letter_code
_entity_poly.pdbx_strand_id
1 'polypeptide(L)'
;MPVAMATVVGAASGLILEISGLGSELESPFFKEETPEATTANALLFLLLLALGSILMLLVYKYRRHLLHVIFAASLFASGVVVYWIHLTALVHVGVLPYLGDDVLLLLSAIIASILILLMVKGRNEAISSLMTILFGGLTGGLFSFLLPPWSVLAVAVAAALFDIYSVFKGPVSKMLPPSPVGEPRGLPPEFKWVVVTFRGLSLGLGDIFFYSMLASLALTHPSLDPARWLAVSLVLLAGAYVTFRLLERRPVLPALPIP
;
A
#
# COMPACT_ATOMS: atom_id res chain seq x y z
N MET A 1 7.49 -13.65 -3.28
CA MET A 1 7.40 -13.72 -1.80
C MET A 1 6.75 -12.44 -1.23
N PRO A 2 7.20 -11.21 -1.55
CA PRO A 2 6.53 -9.99 -1.09
C PRO A 2 5.04 -9.90 -1.43
N VAL A 3 4.67 -10.16 -2.69
CA VAL A 3 3.27 -10.13 -3.16
C VAL A 3 2.40 -11.20 -2.48
N ALA A 4 2.96 -12.39 -2.23
CA ALA A 4 2.25 -13.44 -1.49
C ALA A 4 1.98 -13.02 -0.04
N MET A 5 2.95 -12.39 0.62
CA MET A 5 2.73 -11.85 1.96
C MET A 5 1.73 -10.70 1.95
N ALA A 6 1.80 -9.80 0.96
CA ALA A 6 0.86 -8.70 0.81
C ALA A 6 -0.59 -9.19 0.69
N THR A 7 -0.84 -10.19 -0.16
CA THR A 7 -2.19 -10.76 -0.35
C THR A 7 -2.71 -11.44 0.92
N VAL A 8 -1.85 -12.14 1.67
CA VAL A 8 -2.21 -12.76 2.95
C VAL A 8 -2.48 -11.72 4.04
N VAL A 9 -1.60 -10.73 4.21
CA VAL A 9 -1.77 -9.67 5.22
C VAL A 9 -3.00 -8.81 4.90
N GLY A 10 -3.20 -8.46 3.63
CA GLY A 10 -4.37 -7.73 3.17
C GLY A 10 -5.67 -8.48 3.43
N ALA A 11 -5.70 -9.79 3.12
CA ALA A 11 -6.85 -10.63 3.44
C ALA A 11 -7.10 -10.76 4.95
N ALA A 12 -6.06 -10.93 5.76
CA ALA A 12 -6.20 -10.99 7.22
C ALA A 12 -6.73 -9.66 7.80
N SER A 13 -6.24 -8.53 7.29
CA SER A 13 -6.75 -7.20 7.60
C SER A 13 -8.22 -7.05 7.21
N GLY A 14 -8.58 -7.45 5.99
CA GLY A 14 -9.97 -7.36 5.55
C GLY A 14 -10.91 -8.25 6.36
N LEU A 15 -10.50 -9.48 6.64
CA LEU A 15 -11.26 -10.43 7.42
C LEU A 15 -11.55 -9.91 8.84
N ILE A 16 -10.55 -9.30 9.49
CA ILE A 16 -10.74 -8.81 10.85
C ILE A 16 -11.67 -7.59 10.91
N LEU A 17 -11.59 -6.71 9.89
CA LEU A 17 -12.48 -5.56 9.76
C LEU A 17 -13.92 -5.99 9.43
N GLU A 18 -14.09 -7.02 8.61
CA GLU A 18 -15.40 -7.60 8.30
C GLU A 18 -16.04 -8.21 9.54
N ILE A 19 -15.32 -9.11 10.24
CA ILE A 19 -15.87 -9.84 11.39
C ILE A 19 -16.12 -8.90 12.59
N SER A 20 -15.29 -7.86 12.75
CA SER A 20 -15.51 -6.86 13.80
C SER A 20 -16.70 -5.94 13.55
N GLY A 21 -17.23 -5.87 12.32
CA GLY A 21 -18.28 -4.92 11.91
C GLY A 21 -17.78 -3.50 11.66
N LEU A 22 -16.58 -3.16 12.13
CA LEU A 22 -15.99 -1.82 12.03
C LEU A 22 -15.82 -1.37 10.58
N GLY A 23 -15.61 -2.29 9.63
CA GLY A 23 -15.47 -1.96 8.21
C GLY A 23 -16.63 -1.11 7.66
N SER A 24 -17.85 -1.34 8.15
CA SER A 24 -19.04 -0.59 7.73
C SER A 24 -19.18 0.79 8.39
N GLU A 25 -18.59 0.95 9.57
CA GLU A 25 -18.66 2.17 10.39
C GLU A 25 -17.58 3.19 10.02
N LEU A 26 -16.57 2.79 9.25
CA LEU A 26 -15.50 3.69 8.82
C LEU A 26 -16.03 4.89 8.05
N GLU A 27 -15.72 6.08 8.54
CA GLU A 27 -15.90 7.30 7.77
C GLU A 27 -14.90 7.37 6.62
N SER A 28 -15.36 7.86 5.47
CA SER A 28 -14.55 7.92 4.26
C SER A 28 -14.64 9.30 3.62
N PRO A 29 -13.53 9.84 3.09
CA PRO A 29 -13.57 11.04 2.26
C PRO A 29 -14.13 10.78 0.85
N PHE A 30 -14.45 9.52 0.52
CA PHE A 30 -14.97 9.10 -0.78
C PHE A 30 -16.49 8.90 -0.74
N PHE A 31 -17.11 9.01 -1.91
CA PHE A 31 -18.53 8.71 -2.11
C PHE A 31 -18.81 7.23 -1.83
N LYS A 32 -19.83 6.94 -1.01
CA LYS A 32 -20.21 5.57 -0.63
C LYS A 32 -21.24 4.94 -1.58
N GLU A 33 -21.80 5.73 -2.49
CA GLU A 33 -22.80 5.27 -3.44
C GLU A 33 -22.21 4.34 -4.52
N GLU A 34 -22.92 3.27 -4.85
CA GLU A 34 -22.58 2.36 -5.95
C GLU A 34 -23.15 2.82 -7.30
N THR A 35 -22.96 4.10 -7.63
CA THR A 35 -23.36 4.65 -8.94
C THR A 35 -22.15 4.84 -9.86
N PRO A 36 -22.34 4.82 -11.19
CA PRO A 36 -21.27 5.13 -12.14
C PRO A 36 -20.65 6.51 -11.91
N GLU A 37 -21.47 7.50 -11.54
CA GLU A 37 -21.01 8.86 -11.26
C GLU A 37 -20.11 8.92 -10.04
N ALA A 38 -20.51 8.28 -8.93
CA ALA A 38 -19.73 8.21 -7.70
C ALA A 38 -18.43 7.44 -7.91
N THR A 39 -18.48 6.32 -8.64
CA THR A 39 -17.30 5.51 -8.98
C THR A 39 -16.29 6.31 -9.80
N THR A 40 -16.76 7.07 -10.79
CA THR A 40 -15.91 7.93 -11.61
C THR A 40 -15.33 9.09 -10.80
N ALA A 41 -16.14 9.72 -9.95
CA ALA A 41 -15.70 10.80 -9.08
C ALA A 41 -14.63 10.35 -8.08
N ASN A 42 -14.80 9.17 -7.46
CA ASN A 42 -13.83 8.57 -6.56
C ASN A 42 -12.50 8.26 -7.28
N ALA A 43 -12.56 7.65 -8.47
CA ALA A 43 -11.37 7.36 -9.26
C ALA A 43 -10.62 8.64 -9.68
N LEU A 44 -11.34 9.69 -10.09
CA LEU A 44 -10.74 10.98 -10.43
C LEU A 44 -10.16 11.70 -9.23
N LEU A 45 -10.85 11.69 -8.08
CA LEU A 45 -10.35 12.26 -6.84
C LEU A 45 -9.07 11.54 -6.39
N PHE A 46 -9.07 10.21 -6.43
CA PHE A 46 -7.88 9.43 -6.10
C PHE A 46 -6.71 9.73 -7.06
N LEU A 47 -6.97 9.76 -8.37
CA LEU A 47 -5.95 10.10 -9.37
C LEU A 47 -5.39 11.51 -9.15
N LEU A 48 -6.24 12.48 -8.81
CA LEU A 48 -5.82 13.85 -8.49
C LEU A 48 -4.90 13.86 -7.26
N LEU A 49 -5.29 13.18 -6.17
CA LEU A 49 -4.47 13.08 -4.95
C LEU A 49 -3.12 12.39 -5.23
N LEU A 50 -3.12 11.32 -6.02
CA LEU A 50 -1.92 10.61 -6.43
C LEU A 50 -0.99 11.49 -7.30
N ALA A 51 -1.57 12.22 -8.25
CA ALA A 51 -0.84 13.16 -9.09
C ALA A 51 -0.24 14.31 -8.27
N LEU A 52 -1.01 14.94 -7.37
CA LEU A 52 -0.52 16.00 -6.50
C LEU A 52 0.57 15.49 -5.56
N GLY A 53 0.39 14.33 -4.94
CA GLY A 53 1.38 13.70 -4.08
C GLY A 53 2.69 13.40 -4.81
N SER A 54 2.62 12.84 -6.01
CA SER A 54 3.82 12.55 -6.82
C SER A 54 4.55 13.81 -7.30
N ILE A 55 3.82 14.87 -7.66
CA ILE A 55 4.40 16.18 -8.01
C ILE A 55 5.06 16.82 -6.79
N LEU A 56 4.40 16.77 -5.61
CA LEU A 56 4.97 17.26 -4.36
C LEU A 56 6.27 16.52 -4.02
N MET A 57 6.27 15.18 -4.12
CA MET A 57 7.48 14.37 -3.94
C MET A 57 8.58 14.80 -4.92
N LEU A 58 8.25 15.05 -6.19
CA LEU A 58 9.23 15.51 -7.19
C LEU A 58 9.83 16.86 -6.84
N LEU A 59 8.98 17.79 -6.39
CA LEU A 59 9.40 19.11 -5.96
C LEU A 59 10.37 18.99 -4.77
N VAL A 60 10.00 18.24 -3.73
CA VAL A 60 10.85 18.07 -2.54
C VAL A 60 12.15 17.37 -2.91
N TYR A 61 12.10 16.33 -3.74
CA TYR A 61 13.31 15.66 -4.25
C TYR A 61 14.27 16.65 -4.93
N LYS A 62 13.75 17.51 -5.81
CA LYS A 62 14.54 18.47 -6.58
C LYS A 62 15.13 19.60 -5.72
N TYR A 63 14.36 20.12 -4.77
CA TYR A 63 14.74 21.34 -4.03
C TYR A 63 15.29 21.08 -2.63
N ARG A 64 14.81 20.04 -1.93
CA ARG A 64 15.12 19.76 -0.52
C ARG A 64 15.08 18.25 -0.20
N ARG A 65 15.87 17.44 -0.91
CA ARG A 65 15.85 15.97 -0.81
C ARG A 65 15.88 15.38 0.61
N HIS A 66 16.56 16.04 1.55
CA HIS A 66 16.63 15.58 2.95
C HIS A 66 15.26 15.61 3.66
N LEU A 67 14.35 16.50 3.23
CA LEU A 67 12.99 16.57 3.76
C LEU A 67 12.14 15.36 3.37
N LEU A 68 12.49 14.61 2.32
CA LEU A 68 11.75 13.39 1.95
C LEU A 68 11.75 12.38 3.09
N HIS A 69 12.88 12.20 3.76
CA HIS A 69 12.98 11.34 4.93
C HIS A 69 12.01 11.78 6.04
N VAL A 70 11.97 13.08 6.34
CA VAL A 70 11.08 13.63 7.37
C VAL A 70 9.62 13.45 6.98
N ILE A 71 9.27 13.75 5.73
CA ILE A 71 7.91 13.59 5.20
C ILE A 71 7.50 12.13 5.25
N PHE A 72 8.31 11.20 4.73
CA PHE A 72 7.99 9.77 4.79
C PHE A 72 7.84 9.27 6.22
N ALA A 73 8.77 9.60 7.12
CA ALA A 73 8.67 9.19 8.52
C ALA A 73 7.42 9.76 9.21
N ALA A 74 7.12 11.04 9.01
CA ALA A 74 5.94 11.69 9.59
C ALA A 74 4.64 11.11 9.02
N SER A 75 4.57 10.91 7.69
CA SER A 75 3.40 10.32 7.04
C SER A 75 3.18 8.87 7.48
N LEU A 76 4.23 8.04 7.52
CA LEU A 76 4.16 6.66 8.00
C LEU A 76 3.77 6.61 9.49
N PHE A 77 4.23 7.57 10.30
CA PHE A 77 3.88 7.63 11.71
C PHE A 77 2.41 7.98 11.89
N ALA A 78 1.97 9.10 11.32
CA ALA A 78 0.59 9.56 11.44
C ALA A 78 -0.41 8.52 10.90
N SER A 79 -0.15 7.98 9.71
CA SER A 79 -0.99 6.92 9.14
C SER A 79 -0.89 5.61 9.93
N GLY A 80 0.30 5.23 10.39
CA GLY A 80 0.53 4.06 11.22
C GLY A 80 -0.29 4.09 12.50
N VAL A 81 -0.30 5.21 13.22
CA VAL A 81 -1.12 5.37 14.44
C VAL A 81 -2.58 5.05 14.15
N VAL A 82 -3.16 5.66 13.11
CA VAL A 82 -4.57 5.44 12.74
C VAL A 82 -4.82 4.00 12.31
N VAL A 83 -3.98 3.44 11.42
CA VAL A 83 -4.13 2.07 10.92
C VAL A 83 -4.05 1.07 12.07
N TYR A 84 -3.04 1.17 12.95
CA TYR A 84 -2.91 0.23 14.07
C TYR A 84 -3.99 0.42 15.12
N TRP A 85 -4.44 1.66 15.36
CA TRP A 85 -5.56 1.91 16.27
C TRP A 85 -6.82 1.18 15.80
N ILE A 86 -7.23 1.36 14.53
CA ILE A 86 -8.40 0.68 13.97
C ILE A 86 -8.27 -0.84 14.07
N HIS A 87 -7.11 -1.41 13.74
CA HIS A 87 -6.90 -2.86 13.80
C HIS A 87 -6.86 -3.42 15.23
N LEU A 88 -6.31 -2.67 16.18
CA LEU A 88 -6.36 -3.05 17.60
C LEU A 88 -7.79 -3.00 18.13
N THR A 89 -8.56 -1.98 17.76
CA THR A 89 -9.98 -1.89 18.09
C THR A 89 -10.76 -3.07 17.48
N ALA A 90 -10.46 -3.44 16.22
CA ALA A 90 -11.05 -4.63 15.59
C ALA A 90 -10.71 -5.93 16.35
N LEU A 91 -9.45 -6.08 16.79
CA LEU A 91 -9.03 -7.23 17.60
C LEU A 91 -9.76 -7.32 18.94
N VAL A 92 -10.07 -6.18 19.57
CA VAL A 92 -10.89 -6.13 20.80
C VAL A 92 -12.33 -6.55 20.51
N HIS A 93 -12.94 -6.04 19.43
CA HIS A 93 -14.33 -6.36 19.06
C HIS A 93 -14.53 -7.84 18.73
N VAL A 94 -13.55 -8.48 18.09
CA VAL A 94 -13.59 -9.93 17.77
C VAL A 94 -13.21 -10.79 18.99
N GLY A 95 -12.82 -10.18 20.12
CA GLY A 95 -12.48 -10.88 21.36
C GLY A 95 -11.10 -11.53 21.36
N VAL A 96 -10.21 -11.15 20.43
CA VAL A 96 -8.81 -11.61 20.40
C VAL A 96 -7.98 -10.90 21.48
N LEU A 97 -8.27 -9.63 21.72
CA LEU A 97 -7.68 -8.83 22.81
C LEU A 97 -8.73 -8.60 23.90
N PRO A 98 -8.31 -8.47 25.18
CA PRO A 98 -9.22 -8.04 26.23
C PRO A 98 -9.76 -6.64 25.96
N TYR A 99 -10.89 -6.29 26.57
CA TYR A 99 -11.43 -4.94 26.49
C TYR A 99 -10.42 -3.93 27.05
N LEU A 100 -9.96 -3.02 26.19
CA LEU A 100 -9.07 -1.91 26.50
C LEU A 100 -9.79 -0.63 26.10
N GLY A 101 -9.67 0.42 26.91
CA GLY A 101 -10.23 1.73 26.56
C GLY A 101 -9.49 2.39 25.38
N ASP A 102 -10.18 3.27 24.66
CA ASP A 102 -9.67 3.89 23.44
C ASP A 102 -8.34 4.63 23.63
N ASP A 103 -8.15 5.31 24.76
CA ASP A 103 -6.89 6.01 25.07
C ASP A 103 -5.70 5.04 25.16
N VAL A 104 -5.93 3.84 25.70
CA VAL A 104 -4.90 2.79 25.81
C VAL A 104 -4.60 2.22 24.43
N LEU A 105 -5.62 1.96 23.62
CA LEU A 105 -5.46 1.49 22.24
C LEU A 105 -4.71 2.51 21.39
N LEU A 106 -5.02 3.80 21.54
CA LEU A 106 -4.33 4.90 20.85
C LEU A 106 -2.86 4.97 21.28
N LEU A 107 -2.57 4.90 22.59
CA LEU A 107 -1.19 4.89 23.08
C LEU A 107 -0.40 3.68 22.54
N LEU A 108 -1.00 2.49 22.57
CA LEU A 108 -0.39 1.28 22.02
C LEU A 108 -0.13 1.42 20.52
N SER A 109 -1.08 1.96 19.75
CA SER A 109 -0.93 2.20 18.32
C SER A 109 0.24 3.15 18.01
N ALA A 110 0.42 4.21 18.81
CA ALA A 110 1.53 5.14 18.67
C ALA A 110 2.89 4.51 19.03
N ILE A 111 2.93 3.66 20.05
CA ILE A 111 4.12 2.89 20.42
C ILE A 111 4.49 1.92 19.28
N ILE A 112 3.52 1.16 18.76
CA ILE A 112 3.73 0.23 17.64
C ILE A 112 4.22 0.99 16.40
N ALA A 113 3.56 2.09 16.02
CA ALA A 113 3.99 2.92 14.89
C ALA A 113 5.42 3.43 15.05
N SER A 114 5.77 3.91 16.25
CA SER A 114 7.12 4.37 16.57
C SER A 114 8.15 3.25 16.40
N ILE A 115 7.90 2.07 16.97
CA ILE A 115 8.80 0.92 16.87
C ILE A 115 8.99 0.50 15.41
N LEU A 116 7.89 0.37 14.65
CA LEU A 116 7.96 -0.07 13.26
C LEU A 116 8.73 0.90 12.37
N ILE A 117 8.53 2.20 12.55
CA ILE A 117 9.28 3.22 11.79
C ILE A 117 10.74 3.23 12.18
N LEU A 118 11.06 3.07 13.47
CA LEU A 118 12.46 2.92 13.89
C LEU A 118 13.12 1.70 13.24
N LEU A 119 12.40 0.58 13.12
CA LEU A 119 12.88 -0.62 12.44
C LEU A 119 13.02 -0.42 10.92
N MET A 120 12.12 0.33 10.28
CA MET A 120 12.22 0.69 8.85
C MET A 120 13.42 1.60 8.56
N VAL A 121 13.61 2.63 9.39
CA VAL A 121 14.60 3.71 9.19
C VAL A 121 16.00 3.29 9.62
N LYS A 122 16.14 2.72 10.82
CA LYS A 122 17.44 2.31 11.39
C LYS A 122 17.78 0.85 11.12
N GLY A 123 16.86 0.09 10.51
CA GLY A 123 17.03 -1.32 10.21
C GLY A 123 18.27 -1.57 9.36
N ARG A 124 19.30 -2.18 9.96
CA ARG A 124 20.47 -2.67 9.21
C ARG A 124 20.15 -3.89 8.36
N ASN A 125 19.07 -4.61 8.69
CA ASN A 125 18.63 -5.78 7.98
C ASN A 125 17.49 -5.42 7.00
N GLU A 126 17.78 -5.51 5.71
CA GLU A 126 16.83 -5.20 4.64
C GLU A 126 15.58 -6.09 4.65
N ALA A 127 15.70 -7.33 5.12
CA ALA A 127 14.56 -8.24 5.24
C ALA A 127 13.59 -7.77 6.33
N ILE A 128 14.10 -7.23 7.44
CA ILE A 128 13.26 -6.68 8.51
C ILE A 128 12.54 -5.43 8.01
N SER A 129 13.29 -4.49 7.42
CA SER A 129 12.69 -3.26 6.86
C SER A 129 11.60 -3.59 5.84
N SER A 130 11.90 -4.50 4.91
CA SER A 130 10.94 -5.03 3.92
C SER A 130 9.71 -5.68 4.55
N LEU A 131 9.89 -6.50 5.60
CA LEU A 131 8.78 -7.10 6.33
C LEU A 131 7.89 -6.05 6.98
N MET A 132 8.47 -5.04 7.62
CA MET A 132 7.69 -3.97 8.25
C MET A 132 6.91 -3.17 7.19
N THR A 133 7.51 -2.90 6.03
CA THR A 133 6.85 -2.24 4.89
C THR A 133 5.71 -3.07 4.33
N ILE A 134 5.88 -4.40 4.23
CA ILE A 134 4.80 -5.32 3.82
C ILE A 134 3.66 -5.32 4.84
N LEU A 135 3.97 -5.39 6.13
CA LEU A 135 2.94 -5.39 7.18
C LEU A 135 2.15 -4.08 7.18
N PHE A 136 2.84 -2.94 7.16
CA PHE A 136 2.19 -1.63 7.11
C PHE A 136 1.36 -1.45 5.83
N GLY A 137 1.94 -1.71 4.67
CA GLY A 137 1.25 -1.61 3.38
C GLY A 137 0.06 -2.56 3.29
N GLY A 138 0.21 -3.76 3.86
CA GLY A 138 -0.84 -4.77 3.86
C GLY A 138 -2.04 -4.43 4.72
N LEU A 139 -1.81 -3.98 5.95
CA LEU A 139 -2.87 -3.51 6.85
C LEU A 139 -3.56 -2.26 6.30
N THR A 140 -2.78 -1.34 5.71
CA THR A 140 -3.33 -0.12 5.10
C THR A 140 -4.17 -0.45 3.86
N GLY A 141 -3.71 -1.38 3.02
CA GLY A 141 -4.44 -1.84 1.84
C GLY A 141 -5.74 -2.54 2.20
N GLY A 142 -5.70 -3.44 3.18
CA GLY A 142 -6.92 -4.11 3.68
C GLY A 142 -7.94 -3.14 4.28
N LEU A 143 -7.49 -2.12 5.02
CA LEU A 143 -8.35 -1.03 5.49
C LEU A 143 -9.01 -0.26 4.33
N PHE A 144 -8.24 0.07 3.29
CA PHE A 144 -8.74 0.85 2.17
C PHE A 144 -9.79 0.14 1.32
N SER A 145 -9.89 -1.20 1.37
CA SER A 145 -10.97 -1.91 0.70
C SER A 145 -12.35 -1.64 1.30
N PHE A 146 -12.40 -1.10 2.53
CA PHE A 146 -13.64 -0.70 3.22
C PHE A 146 -13.91 0.80 3.14
N LEU A 147 -12.92 1.62 2.76
CA LEU A 147 -13.12 3.07 2.59
C LEU A 147 -13.81 3.42 1.27
N LEU A 148 -13.82 2.51 0.30
CA LEU A 148 -14.34 2.72 -1.04
C LEU A 148 -15.39 1.65 -1.36
N PRO A 149 -16.47 1.99 -2.07
CA PRO A 149 -17.35 0.97 -2.64
C PRO A 149 -16.59 0.00 -3.56
N PRO A 150 -17.03 -1.25 -3.71
CA PRO A 150 -16.31 -2.29 -4.45
C PRO A 150 -15.92 -1.88 -5.88
N TRP A 151 -16.85 -1.28 -6.62
CA TRP A 151 -16.59 -0.78 -7.97
C TRP A 151 -15.61 0.40 -7.99
N SER A 152 -15.63 1.24 -6.95
CA SER A 152 -14.64 2.31 -6.77
C SER A 152 -13.25 1.76 -6.48
N VAL A 153 -13.12 0.69 -5.68
CA VAL A 153 -11.83 0.00 -5.44
C VAL A 153 -11.21 -0.46 -6.77
N LEU A 154 -12.00 -1.11 -7.61
CA LEU A 154 -11.55 -1.59 -8.93
C LEU A 154 -11.18 -0.41 -9.86
N ALA A 155 -12.02 0.62 -9.93
CA ALA A 155 -11.76 1.80 -10.76
C ALA A 155 -10.49 2.55 -10.32
N VAL A 156 -10.28 2.68 -9.00
CA VAL A 156 -9.08 3.27 -8.41
C VAL A 156 -7.83 2.44 -8.71
N ALA A 157 -7.91 1.10 -8.63
CA ALA A 157 -6.79 0.22 -8.99
C ALA A 157 -6.41 0.38 -10.47
N VAL A 158 -7.39 0.44 -11.38
CA VAL A 158 -7.15 0.69 -12.81
C VAL A 158 -6.55 2.08 -13.02
N ALA A 159 -7.10 3.12 -12.39
CA ALA A 159 -6.57 4.48 -12.49
C ALA A 159 -5.13 4.58 -11.98
N ALA A 160 -4.81 3.92 -10.88
CA ALA A 160 -3.46 3.85 -10.32
C ALA A 160 -2.49 3.10 -11.26
N ALA A 161 -2.91 1.99 -11.85
CA ALA A 161 -2.11 1.26 -12.84
C ALA A 161 -1.80 2.10 -14.09
N LEU A 162 -2.78 2.83 -14.61
CA LEU A 162 -2.58 3.77 -15.73
C LEU A 162 -1.64 4.91 -15.34
N PHE A 163 -1.80 5.45 -14.14
CA PHE A 163 -0.91 6.48 -13.62
C PHE A 163 0.52 5.97 -13.43
N ASP A 164 0.71 4.73 -12.97
CA ASP A 164 2.02 4.12 -12.79
C ASP A 164 2.77 3.99 -14.12
N ILE A 165 2.09 3.51 -15.18
CA ILE A 165 2.63 3.49 -16.55
C ILE A 165 3.11 4.90 -16.95
N TYR A 166 2.25 5.91 -16.79
CA TYR A 166 2.58 7.29 -17.13
C TYR A 166 3.78 7.82 -16.31
N SER A 167 3.76 7.61 -14.99
CA SER A 167 4.73 8.12 -14.03
C SER A 167 6.13 7.55 -14.27
N VAL A 168 6.21 6.25 -14.55
CA VAL A 168 7.46 5.54 -14.82
C VAL A 168 8.08 5.91 -16.16
N PHE A 169 7.28 6.07 -17.22
CA PHE A 169 7.83 6.36 -18.56
C PHE A 169 8.03 7.85 -18.85
N LYS A 170 7.16 8.73 -18.34
CA LYS A 170 7.18 10.17 -18.69
C LYS A 170 7.01 11.11 -17.48
N GLY A 171 6.47 10.61 -16.38
CA GLY A 171 6.04 11.42 -15.26
C GLY A 171 7.09 11.57 -14.14
N PRO A 172 6.62 11.85 -12.91
CA PRO A 172 7.48 12.25 -11.79
C PRO A 172 8.53 11.23 -11.38
N VAL A 173 8.18 9.94 -11.34
CA VAL A 173 9.11 8.88 -10.91
C VAL A 173 10.30 8.78 -11.86
N SER A 174 10.06 8.89 -13.17
CA SER A 174 11.13 8.85 -14.19
C SER A 174 12.22 9.92 -13.97
N LYS A 175 11.86 11.07 -13.37
CA LYS A 175 12.75 12.20 -13.11
C LYS A 175 13.52 12.11 -11.79
N MET A 176 13.13 11.19 -10.89
CA MET A 176 13.81 10.95 -9.61
C MET A 176 14.84 9.82 -9.69
N LEU A 177 14.78 9.01 -10.75
CA LEU A 177 15.68 7.89 -10.94
C LEU A 177 17.06 8.39 -11.36
N PRO A 178 18.15 7.93 -10.72
CA PRO A 178 19.48 8.36 -11.10
C PRO A 178 19.82 7.90 -12.52
N PRO A 179 20.63 8.67 -13.26
CA PRO A 179 21.20 8.22 -14.51
C PRO A 179 22.09 7.00 -14.23
N SER A 180 21.87 5.90 -14.95
CA SER A 180 22.67 4.68 -14.86
C SER A 180 23.25 4.36 -16.23
N PRO A 181 24.50 3.85 -16.31
CA PRO A 181 25.08 3.35 -17.54
C PRO A 181 24.17 2.30 -18.21
N VAL A 182 24.24 2.21 -19.54
CA VAL A 182 23.46 1.22 -20.30
C VAL A 182 23.83 -0.18 -19.82
N GLY A 183 22.89 -0.89 -19.20
CA GLY A 183 23.06 -2.28 -18.78
C GLY A 183 23.12 -2.53 -17.27
N GLU A 184 23.18 -1.49 -16.44
CA GLU A 184 23.07 -1.65 -14.98
C GLU A 184 21.65 -1.34 -14.47
N PRO A 185 21.16 -2.05 -13.44
CA PRO A 185 19.92 -1.69 -12.77
C PRO A 185 20.02 -0.26 -12.24
N ARG A 186 19.03 0.59 -12.55
CA ARG A 186 18.95 1.92 -11.94
C ARG A 186 18.71 1.72 -10.44
N GLY A 187 19.73 1.99 -9.64
CA GLY A 187 19.61 2.01 -8.19
C GLY A 187 18.57 3.03 -7.74
N LEU A 188 17.81 2.71 -6.69
CA LEU A 188 16.90 3.67 -6.08
C LEU A 188 17.69 4.71 -5.29
N PRO A 189 17.26 5.99 -5.29
CA PRO A 189 17.85 6.97 -4.39
C PRO A 189 17.70 6.52 -2.93
N PRO A 190 18.70 6.77 -2.06
CA PRO A 190 18.69 6.32 -0.68
C PRO A 190 17.46 6.82 0.09
N GLU A 191 16.88 7.96 -0.32
CA GLU A 191 15.68 8.56 0.27
C GLU A 191 14.44 7.65 0.17
N PHE A 192 14.37 6.79 -0.84
CA PHE A 192 13.22 5.91 -1.08
C PHE A 192 13.35 4.55 -0.41
N LYS A 193 14.50 4.24 0.23
CA LYS A 193 14.75 2.93 0.83
C LYS A 193 13.68 2.53 1.86
N TRP A 194 13.04 3.50 2.52
CA TRP A 194 12.06 3.27 3.59
C TRP A 194 10.66 2.93 3.07
N VAL A 195 10.40 3.22 1.79
CA VAL A 195 9.07 3.12 1.16
C VAL A 195 9.09 2.05 0.05
N VAL A 196 10.09 1.18 0.10
CA VAL A 196 10.33 0.14 -0.89
C VAL A 196 10.65 -1.16 -0.16
N VAL A 197 10.10 -2.25 -0.67
CA VAL A 197 10.40 -3.62 -0.27
C VAL A 197 11.50 -4.14 -1.18
N THR A 198 12.64 -4.51 -0.62
CA THR A 198 13.75 -5.11 -1.37
C THR A 198 13.75 -6.64 -1.22
N PHE A 199 13.78 -7.36 -2.34
CA PHE A 199 13.84 -8.81 -2.33
C PHE A 199 14.69 -9.32 -3.50
N ARG A 200 15.79 -10.01 -3.20
CA ARG A 200 16.72 -10.60 -4.20
C ARG A 200 17.17 -9.61 -5.29
N GLY A 201 17.46 -8.36 -4.92
CA GLY A 201 17.88 -7.30 -5.85
C GLY A 201 16.74 -6.64 -6.63
N LEU A 202 15.49 -7.07 -6.43
CA LEU A 202 14.29 -6.39 -6.93
C LEU A 202 13.74 -5.45 -5.85
N SER A 203 13.19 -4.33 -6.28
CA SER A 203 12.64 -3.29 -5.42
C SER A 203 11.19 -3.02 -5.82
N LEU A 204 10.27 -3.18 -4.87
CA LEU A 204 8.83 -3.00 -5.07
C LEU A 204 8.34 -1.85 -4.17
N GLY A 205 7.52 -0.94 -4.69
CA GLY A 205 7.04 0.20 -3.90
C GLY A 205 6.03 -0.22 -2.83
N LEU A 206 5.96 0.54 -1.74
CA LEU A 206 4.90 0.42 -0.72
C LEU A 206 3.50 0.56 -1.35
N GLY A 207 3.36 1.41 -2.37
CA GLY A 207 2.12 1.57 -3.12
C GLY A 207 1.66 0.27 -3.78
N ASP A 208 2.59 -0.51 -4.34
CA ASP A 208 2.27 -1.78 -4.99
C ASP A 208 1.72 -2.79 -3.97
N ILE A 209 2.39 -2.89 -2.81
CA ILE A 209 1.93 -3.71 -1.69
C ILE A 209 0.52 -3.30 -1.27
N PHE A 210 0.29 -1.99 -1.11
CA PHE A 210 -1.01 -1.45 -0.73
C PHE A 210 -2.12 -1.91 -1.70
N PHE A 211 -1.91 -1.80 -3.02
CA PHE A 211 -2.90 -2.21 -4.02
C PHE A 211 -3.13 -3.73 -4.03
N TYR A 212 -2.07 -4.54 -3.97
CA TYR A 212 -2.21 -6.00 -3.92
C TYR A 212 -3.00 -6.44 -2.68
N SER A 213 -2.74 -5.81 -1.54
CA SER A 213 -3.45 -6.09 -0.30
C SER A 213 -4.89 -5.60 -0.32
N MET A 214 -5.17 -4.44 -0.92
CA MET A 214 -6.53 -3.92 -1.09
C MET A 214 -7.38 -4.82 -1.98
N LEU A 215 -6.85 -5.27 -3.12
CA LEU A 215 -7.55 -6.18 -4.03
C LEU A 215 -7.76 -7.57 -3.40
N ALA A 216 -6.76 -8.09 -2.67
CA ALA A 216 -6.90 -9.35 -1.95
C ALA A 216 -7.94 -9.27 -0.84
N SER A 217 -7.97 -8.17 -0.08
CA SER A 217 -8.98 -7.90 0.94
C SER A 217 -10.39 -7.88 0.34
N LEU A 218 -10.59 -7.08 -0.71
CA LEU A 218 -11.87 -7.01 -1.43
C LEU A 218 -12.30 -8.37 -1.96
N ALA A 219 -11.37 -9.13 -2.55
CA ALA A 219 -11.64 -10.45 -3.08
C ALA A 219 -12.07 -11.44 -1.98
N LEU A 220 -11.58 -11.31 -0.74
CA LEU A 220 -12.04 -12.14 0.36
C LEU A 220 -13.42 -11.70 0.86
N THR A 221 -13.65 -10.40 1.03
CA THR A 221 -14.81 -9.90 1.79
C THR A 221 -16.05 -9.64 0.95
N HIS A 222 -15.92 -9.18 -0.30
CA HIS A 222 -17.06 -8.72 -1.10
C HIS A 222 -17.35 -9.60 -2.34
N PRO A 223 -18.62 -9.96 -2.64
CA PRO A 223 -19.88 -9.57 -1.97
C PRO A 223 -20.21 -10.34 -0.68
N SER A 224 -19.52 -11.44 -0.43
CA SER A 224 -19.62 -12.23 0.79
C SER A 224 -18.27 -12.89 1.07
N LEU A 225 -18.00 -13.26 2.32
CA LEU A 225 -16.77 -13.96 2.69
C LEU A 225 -16.56 -15.22 1.81
N ASP A 226 -15.52 -15.19 0.97
CA ASP A 226 -15.20 -16.28 0.03
C ASP A 226 -13.68 -16.48 -0.10
N PRO A 227 -13.10 -17.45 0.65
CA PRO A 227 -11.69 -17.78 0.55
C PRO A 227 -11.27 -18.31 -0.83
N ALA A 228 -12.17 -18.95 -1.59
CA ALA A 228 -11.83 -19.47 -2.91
C ALA A 228 -11.65 -18.33 -3.92
N ARG A 229 -12.51 -17.30 -3.86
CA ARG A 229 -12.34 -16.07 -4.65
C ARG A 229 -11.05 -15.34 -4.30
N TRP A 230 -10.73 -15.21 -3.01
CA TRP A 230 -9.44 -14.67 -2.58
C TRP A 230 -8.25 -15.45 -3.13
N LEU A 231 -8.28 -16.79 -3.06
CA LEU A 231 -7.21 -17.63 -3.62
C LEU A 231 -7.06 -17.42 -5.12
N ALA A 232 -8.16 -17.41 -5.87
CA ALA A 232 -8.13 -17.19 -7.32
C ALA A 232 -7.52 -15.83 -7.69
N VAL A 233 -7.95 -14.75 -7.04
CA VAL A 233 -7.41 -13.40 -7.27
C VAL A 233 -5.94 -13.32 -6.85
N SER A 234 -5.58 -13.92 -5.70
CA SER A 234 -4.19 -13.96 -5.24
C SER A 234 -3.26 -14.70 -6.20
N LEU A 235 -3.74 -15.79 -6.83
CA LEU A 235 -2.98 -16.50 -7.87
C LEU A 235 -2.78 -15.64 -9.12
N VAL A 236 -3.79 -14.88 -9.54
CA VAL A 236 -3.68 -13.93 -10.67
C VAL A 236 -2.69 -12.81 -10.35
N LEU A 237 -2.79 -12.19 -9.17
CA LEU A 237 -1.83 -11.18 -8.71
C LEU A 237 -0.39 -11.72 -8.66
N LEU A 238 -0.21 -12.95 -8.17
CA LEU A 238 1.10 -13.60 -8.14
C LEU A 238 1.63 -13.90 -9.55
N ALA A 239 0.77 -14.36 -10.45
CA ALA A 239 1.14 -14.64 -11.83
C ALA A 239 1.53 -13.35 -12.57
N GLY A 240 0.74 -12.28 -12.43
CA GLY A 240 1.06 -10.98 -13.00
C GLY A 240 2.34 -10.38 -12.44
N ALA A 241 2.55 -10.46 -11.12
CA ALA A 241 3.78 -10.01 -10.49
C ALA A 241 5.00 -10.81 -10.96
N TYR A 242 4.85 -12.13 -11.16
CA TYR A 242 5.89 -12.97 -11.73
C TYR A 242 6.25 -12.53 -13.17
N VAL A 243 5.25 -12.23 -14.00
CA VAL A 243 5.48 -11.68 -15.35
C VAL A 243 6.21 -10.34 -15.28
N THR A 244 5.79 -9.43 -14.40
CA THR A 244 6.47 -8.13 -14.18
C THR A 244 7.93 -8.33 -13.78
N PHE A 245 8.23 -9.20 -12.82
CA PHE A 245 9.61 -9.44 -12.38
C PHE A 245 10.46 -10.06 -13.49
N ARG A 246 9.90 -10.98 -14.28
CA ARG A 246 10.59 -11.57 -15.42
C ARG A 246 10.86 -10.58 -16.55
N LEU A 247 9.98 -9.59 -16.74
CA LEU A 247 10.22 -8.48 -17.66
C LEU A 247 11.27 -7.50 -17.13
N LEU A 248 11.36 -7.31 -15.80
CA LEU A 248 12.35 -6.45 -15.16
C LEU A 248 13.78 -7.00 -15.30
N GLU A 249 13.95 -8.31 -15.46
CA GLU A 249 15.25 -8.90 -15.84
C GLU A 249 15.75 -8.36 -17.21
N ARG A 250 14.84 -7.91 -18.07
CA ARG A 250 15.16 -7.38 -19.41
C ARG A 250 15.12 -5.86 -19.50
N ARG A 251 14.52 -5.17 -18.53
CA ARG A 251 14.39 -3.70 -18.51
C ARG A 251 14.68 -3.14 -17.10
N PRO A 252 15.51 -2.09 -16.98
CA PRO A 252 15.98 -1.61 -15.67
C PRO A 252 14.87 -1.02 -14.79
N VAL A 253 13.74 -0.59 -15.38
CA VAL A 253 12.60 0.01 -14.67
C VAL A 253 11.33 -0.35 -15.42
N LEU A 254 10.30 -0.81 -14.70
CA LEU A 254 8.97 -1.09 -15.22
C LEU A 254 7.90 -0.66 -14.21
N PRO A 255 6.71 -0.26 -14.69
CA PRO A 255 5.55 -0.10 -13.84
C PRO A 255 5.15 -1.46 -13.27
N ALA A 256 4.83 -1.50 -11.98
CA ALA A 256 4.63 -2.73 -11.24
C ALA A 256 3.15 -3.15 -11.20
N LEU A 257 2.23 -2.18 -11.17
CA LEU A 257 0.78 -2.37 -11.07
C LEU A 257 0.02 -2.81 -12.34
N PRO A 258 0.45 -2.56 -13.59
CA PRO A 258 -0.45 -2.72 -14.74
C PRO A 258 -0.62 -4.15 -15.26
N ILE A 259 0.21 -5.10 -14.79
CA ILE A 259 0.15 -6.51 -15.22
C ILE A 259 -0.53 -7.39 -14.17
N PRO A 260 -0.21 -7.28 -12.86
CA PRO A 260 -0.95 -7.97 -11.80
C PRO A 260 -2.35 -7.38 -11.60
#